data_AF-A0AA39NHL0-F1
#
_entry.id   AF-A0AA39NHL0-F1
#
_cell.length_a   1.000
_cell.length_b   1.000
_cell.length_c   1.000
_cell.angle_alpha   90.00
_cell.angle_beta   90.00
_cell.angle_gamma   90.00
#
_symmetry.space_group_name_H-M   'P 1'
#
loop_
_entity.id
_entity.type
_entity.pdbx_description
1 polymer ?
#
loop_
_entity_poly.entity_id
_entity_poly.type
_entity_poly.pdbx_seq_one_letter_code
_entity_poly.pdbx_strand_id
1 'polypeptide(L)'
;LFALIIGIDKYHSSGIRDLSSAVADTDAVDAFFQEALRVPKGQTKNLRNEEATRLTIETAIKDLGNKPAIKKDDAILIFYAGLALKRIHPSANGKIQMLVPHDFILGGSSDSKQGQGVLDVRFSHLLADLADKKSDNITVILDCCYLGSGTRADDDDPTYIVPGLISQRRTLSLRSSHMWHVEDVRMLDSYIK
;
A
#
# COMPACT_ATOMS: atom_id res chain seq x y z
N LEU A 1 17.01 -0.04 11.69
CA LEU A 1 15.89 0.44 10.84
C LEU A 1 15.72 -0.58 9.72
N PHE A 2 14.54 -1.17 9.61
CA PHE A 2 14.21 -2.10 8.53
C PHE A 2 13.16 -1.47 7.62
N ALA A 3 13.15 -1.86 6.34
CA ALA A 3 12.22 -1.30 5.38
C ALA A 3 11.64 -2.34 4.43
N LEU A 4 10.36 -2.17 4.09
CA LEU A 4 9.70 -2.77 2.94
C LEU A 4 9.30 -1.63 1.99
N ILE A 5 9.86 -1.64 0.78
CA ILE A 5 9.66 -0.58 -0.21
C ILE A 5 9.02 -1.21 -1.46
N ILE A 6 7.83 -0.76 -1.82
CA ILE A 6 6.97 -1.36 -2.84
C ILE A 6 6.66 -0.31 -3.90
N GLY A 7 7.04 -0.57 -5.15
CA GLY A 7 6.80 0.32 -6.28
C GLY A 7 6.13 -0.42 -7.44
N ILE A 8 5.00 0.07 -7.90
CA ILE A 8 4.22 -0.60 -8.96
C ILE A 8 3.91 0.40 -10.06
N ASP A 9 4.61 0.29 -11.17
CA ASP A 9 4.28 0.99 -12.41
C ASP A 9 3.42 0.12 -13.33
N LYS A 10 3.70 -1.18 -13.40
CA LYS A 10 3.04 -2.09 -14.33
C LYS A 10 1.93 -2.89 -13.67
N TYR A 11 0.78 -2.95 -14.32
CA TYR A 11 -0.38 -3.72 -13.85
C TYR A 11 -0.77 -4.82 -14.84
N HIS A 12 -1.04 -6.02 -14.34
CA HIS A 12 -1.38 -7.17 -15.18
C HIS A 12 -2.70 -6.98 -15.92
N SER A 13 -3.69 -6.36 -15.26
CA SER A 13 -5.00 -6.15 -15.86
C SER A 13 -4.94 -5.03 -16.91
N SER A 14 -5.28 -5.38 -18.16
CA SER A 14 -5.29 -4.44 -19.31
C SER A 14 -6.24 -3.24 -19.15
N GLY A 15 -7.18 -3.31 -18.20
CA GLY A 15 -8.06 -2.19 -17.86
C GLY A 15 -7.42 -1.13 -16.96
N ILE A 16 -6.19 -1.35 -16.52
CA ILE A 16 -5.44 -0.45 -15.64
C ILE A 16 -4.27 0.11 -16.43
N ARG A 17 -4.19 1.43 -16.51
CA ARG A 17 -3.07 2.09 -17.16
C ARG A 17 -1.85 2.04 -16.26
N ASP A 18 -0.72 1.65 -16.84
CA ASP A 18 0.57 1.72 -16.17
C ASP A 18 0.93 3.14 -15.72
N LEU A 19 1.67 3.22 -14.63
CA LEU A 19 2.33 4.43 -14.15
C LEU A 19 3.76 4.51 -14.74
N SER A 20 4.43 5.62 -14.48
CA SER A 20 5.79 5.87 -14.98
C SER A 20 6.75 6.38 -13.91
N SER A 21 6.31 6.41 -12.65
CA SER A 21 7.03 7.07 -11.56
C SER A 21 7.13 6.26 -10.29
N ALA A 22 6.26 5.28 -10.04
CA ALA A 22 6.23 4.57 -8.77
C ALA A 22 7.50 3.76 -8.53
N VAL A 23 8.07 3.14 -9.56
CA VAL A 23 9.37 2.45 -9.45
C VAL A 23 10.50 3.46 -9.24
N ALA A 24 10.50 4.56 -9.98
CA ALA A 24 11.53 5.61 -9.84
C ALA A 24 11.51 6.24 -8.42
N ASP A 25 10.33 6.54 -7.89
CA ASP A 25 10.15 7.09 -6.54
C ASP A 25 10.68 6.10 -5.48
N THR A 26 10.38 4.81 -5.64
CA THR A 26 10.81 3.78 -4.69
C THR A 26 12.29 3.44 -4.78
N ASP A 27 12.89 3.54 -5.96
CA ASP A 27 14.34 3.40 -6.15
C ASP A 27 15.08 4.58 -5.53
N ALA A 28 14.53 5.80 -5.62
CA ALA A 28 15.08 6.97 -4.94
C ALA A 28 15.01 6.84 -3.41
N VAL A 29 13.92 6.27 -2.88
CA VAL A 29 13.79 5.99 -1.44
C VAL A 29 14.81 4.93 -0.99
N ASP A 30 14.98 3.83 -1.74
CA ASP A 30 15.98 2.81 -1.39
C ASP A 30 17.42 3.37 -1.45
N ALA A 31 17.74 4.18 -2.45
CA ALA A 31 19.01 4.88 -2.54
C ALA A 31 19.24 5.81 -1.34
N PHE A 32 18.23 6.59 -0.95
CA PHE A 32 18.30 7.44 0.25
C PHE A 32 18.57 6.62 1.53
N PHE A 33 17.92 5.45 1.68
CA PHE A 33 18.16 4.54 2.79
C PHE A 33 19.61 4.06 2.87
N GLN A 34 20.19 3.68 1.73
CA GLN A 34 21.54 3.13 1.68
C GLN A 34 22.63 4.21 1.76
N GLU A 35 22.42 5.34 1.11
CA GLU A 35 23.44 6.39 0.93
C GLU A 35 23.41 7.41 2.05
N ALA A 36 22.24 7.93 2.40
CA ALA A 36 22.09 8.98 3.40
C ALA A 36 21.95 8.38 4.81
N LEU A 37 21.09 7.38 4.99
CA LEU A 37 20.85 6.75 6.29
C LEU A 37 21.83 5.61 6.61
N ARG A 38 22.66 5.19 5.64
CA ARG A 38 23.63 4.09 5.77
C ARG A 38 23.00 2.78 6.25
N VAL A 39 21.74 2.54 5.90
CA VAL A 39 21.04 1.29 6.20
C VAL A 39 21.65 0.16 5.38
N PRO A 40 22.08 -0.96 6.01
CA PRO A 40 22.64 -2.09 5.26
C PRO A 40 21.62 -2.70 4.30
N LYS A 41 22.04 -3.07 3.09
CA LYS A 41 21.17 -3.65 2.05
C LYS A 41 20.28 -4.80 2.53
N GLY A 42 20.76 -5.64 3.45
CA GLY A 42 19.98 -6.76 4.01
C GLY A 42 18.83 -6.38 4.95
N GLN A 43 18.72 -5.09 5.33
CA GLN A 43 17.65 -4.55 6.17
C GLN A 43 16.49 -3.97 5.35
N THR A 44 16.64 -3.83 4.03
CA THR A 44 15.60 -3.38 3.11
C THR A 44 15.12 -4.54 2.23
N LYS A 45 13.80 -4.65 2.04
CA LYS A 45 13.18 -5.52 1.05
C LYS A 45 12.48 -4.64 0.01
N ASN A 46 12.92 -4.75 -1.24
CA ASN A 46 12.29 -4.09 -2.38
C ASN A 46 11.36 -5.08 -3.09
N LEU A 47 10.19 -4.59 -3.51
CA LEU A 47 9.29 -5.26 -4.45
C LEU A 47 8.98 -4.29 -5.59
N ARG A 48 9.13 -4.73 -6.84
CA ARG A 48 8.83 -3.93 -8.04
C ARG A 48 7.87 -4.66 -8.97
N ASN A 49 6.89 -3.94 -9.51
CA ASN A 49 6.02 -4.41 -10.60
C ASN A 49 5.53 -5.85 -10.38
N GLU A 50 5.91 -6.80 -11.24
CA GLU A 50 5.49 -8.20 -11.25
C GLU A 50 5.77 -8.93 -9.92
N GLU A 51 6.78 -8.48 -9.15
CA GLU A 51 7.08 -9.04 -7.84
C GLU A 51 6.06 -8.62 -6.78
N ALA A 52 5.43 -7.45 -6.94
CA ALA A 52 4.51 -6.84 -6.00
C ALA A 52 3.08 -7.35 -6.19
N THR A 53 2.91 -8.67 -6.13
CA THR A 53 1.59 -9.32 -6.07
C THR A 53 0.94 -9.13 -4.70
N ARG A 54 -0.38 -9.32 -4.59
CA ARG A 54 -1.09 -9.27 -3.31
C ARG A 54 -0.44 -10.20 -2.29
N LEU A 55 -0.19 -11.45 -2.69
CA LEU A 55 0.39 -12.46 -1.81
C LEU A 55 1.81 -12.07 -1.38
N THR A 56 2.64 -11.60 -2.30
CA THR A 56 4.02 -11.18 -1.98
C THR A 56 4.04 -10.01 -1.01
N ILE A 57 3.18 -9.01 -1.21
CA ILE A 57 3.06 -7.85 -0.31
C ILE A 57 2.64 -8.29 1.10
N GLU A 58 1.57 -9.08 1.22
CA GLU A 58 1.12 -9.57 2.53
C GLU A 58 2.18 -10.44 3.22
N THR A 59 2.89 -11.27 2.46
CA THR A 59 3.94 -12.14 2.97
C THR A 59 5.12 -11.34 3.45
N ALA A 60 5.57 -10.33 2.69
CA ALA A 60 6.66 -9.46 3.09
C ALA A 60 6.37 -8.70 4.39
N ILE A 61 5.13 -8.26 4.62
CA ILE A 61 4.72 -7.62 5.89
C ILE A 61 4.79 -8.63 7.04
N LYS A 62 4.28 -9.86 6.85
CA LYS A 62 4.37 -10.93 7.87
C LYS A 62 5.82 -11.30 8.18
N ASP A 63 6.66 -11.34 7.16
CA ASP A 63 8.08 -11.69 7.28
C ASP A 63 8.84 -10.67 8.14
N LEU A 64 8.49 -9.37 8.09
CA LEU A 64 9.03 -8.38 9.04
C LEU A 64 8.76 -8.80 10.49
N GLY A 65 7.54 -9.25 10.79
CA GLY A 65 7.14 -9.70 12.12
C GLY A 65 7.84 -10.99 12.56
N ASN A 66 8.23 -11.83 11.62
CA ASN A 66 8.90 -13.10 11.89
C ASN A 66 10.43 -13.01 11.81
N LYS A 67 11.00 -11.92 11.27
CA LYS A 67 12.44 -11.77 11.04
C LYS A 67 13.19 -11.65 12.37
N PRO A 68 14.06 -12.62 12.74
CA PRO A 68 14.75 -12.60 14.04
C PRO A 68 15.74 -11.43 14.19
N ALA A 69 16.25 -10.93 13.06
CA ALA A 69 17.17 -9.79 13.04
C ALA A 69 16.52 -8.46 13.46
N ILE A 70 15.17 -8.36 13.42
CA ILE A 70 14.42 -7.20 13.90
C ILE A 70 14.13 -7.42 15.38
N LYS A 71 14.72 -6.59 16.23
CA LYS A 71 14.51 -6.63 17.68
C LYS A 71 13.26 -5.83 18.04
N LYS A 72 12.79 -6.02 19.28
CA LYS A 72 11.75 -5.16 19.85
C LYS A 72 12.19 -3.70 19.80
N ASP A 73 11.25 -2.82 19.46
CA ASP A 73 11.42 -1.35 19.32
C ASP A 73 12.33 -0.89 18.17
N ASP A 74 12.88 -1.80 17.36
CA ASP A 74 13.56 -1.43 16.10
C ASP A 74 12.56 -0.73 15.16
N ALA A 75 12.98 0.39 14.58
CA ALA A 75 12.15 1.12 13.62
C ALA A 75 11.92 0.29 12.34
N ILE A 76 10.66 0.25 11.89
CA ILE A 76 10.22 -0.39 10.64
C ILE A 76 9.54 0.66 9.75
N LEU A 77 9.97 0.78 8.50
CA LEU A 77 9.29 1.58 7.47
C LEU A 77 8.60 0.65 6.45
N ILE A 78 7.36 0.96 6.10
CA ILE A 78 6.70 0.41 4.91
C ILE A 78 6.41 1.58 3.97
N PHE A 79 7.03 1.59 2.81
CA PHE A 79 6.80 2.59 1.77
C PHE A 79 6.11 1.93 0.58
N TYR A 80 5.01 2.52 0.12
CA TYR A 80 4.28 2.06 -1.06
C TYR A 80 4.10 3.23 -2.02
N ALA A 81 4.45 3.03 -3.29
CA ALA A 81 4.06 3.88 -4.40
C ALA A 81 3.30 3.07 -5.47
N GLY A 82 2.16 3.59 -5.90
CA GLY A 82 1.31 2.91 -6.88
C GLY A 82 -0.14 3.37 -6.87
N LEU A 83 -1.04 2.50 -7.34
CA LEU A 83 -2.47 2.76 -7.39
C LEU A 83 -3.19 2.31 -6.11
N ALA A 84 -4.20 3.08 -5.71
CA ALA A 84 -5.16 2.71 -4.69
C ALA A 84 -6.58 2.77 -5.28
N LEU A 85 -7.50 1.98 -4.72
CA LEU A 85 -8.90 1.93 -5.16
C LEU A 85 -9.84 2.18 -3.99
N LYS A 86 -10.98 2.78 -4.30
CA LYS A 86 -12.12 2.92 -3.38
C LYS A 86 -13.38 2.43 -4.07
N ARG A 87 -14.02 1.39 -3.52
CA ARG A 87 -15.23 0.78 -4.10
C ARG A 87 -16.33 0.72 -3.04
N ILE A 88 -17.57 0.99 -3.46
CA ILE A 88 -18.74 0.73 -2.61
C ILE A 88 -18.99 -0.77 -2.64
N HIS A 89 -19.03 -1.41 -1.47
CA HIS A 89 -19.33 -2.83 -1.38
C HIS A 89 -20.78 -3.01 -0.92
N PRO A 90 -21.65 -3.69 -1.71
CA PRO A 90 -23.08 -3.77 -1.43
C PRO A 90 -23.40 -4.37 -0.06
N SER A 91 -22.59 -5.31 0.42
CA SER A 91 -22.82 -6.00 1.69
C SER A 91 -22.19 -5.34 2.91
N ALA A 92 -21.39 -4.27 2.74
CA ALA A 92 -20.60 -3.69 3.83
C ALA A 92 -21.18 -2.36 4.35
N ASN A 93 -22.32 -1.89 3.84
CA ASN A 93 -22.88 -0.56 4.14
C ASN A 93 -21.83 0.57 4.10
N GLY A 94 -20.78 0.42 3.26
CA GLY A 94 -19.57 1.21 3.39
C GLY A 94 -18.66 1.19 2.16
N LYS A 95 -17.76 2.17 2.12
CA LYS A 95 -16.72 2.32 1.09
C LYS A 95 -15.50 1.52 1.53
N ILE A 96 -15.13 0.49 0.77
CA ILE A 96 -13.90 -0.28 0.98
C ILE A 96 -12.76 0.41 0.25
N GLN A 97 -11.61 0.56 0.92
CA GLN A 97 -10.37 1.05 0.31
C GLN A 97 -9.37 -0.10 0.16
N MET A 98 -8.51 -0.04 -0.84
CA MET A 98 -7.47 -1.05 -1.05
C MET A 98 -6.25 -0.48 -1.77
N LEU A 99 -5.08 -1.03 -1.47
CA LEU A 99 -3.91 -0.91 -2.35
C LEU A 99 -4.12 -1.82 -3.56
N VAL A 100 -3.57 -1.45 -4.71
CA VAL A 100 -3.67 -2.21 -5.97
C VAL A 100 -2.32 -2.88 -6.26
N PRO A 101 -2.22 -4.20 -6.07
CA PRO A 101 -1.04 -4.97 -6.46
C PRO A 101 -0.95 -5.14 -7.98
N HIS A 102 0.19 -5.62 -8.47
CA HIS A 102 0.38 -5.90 -9.89
C HIS A 102 -0.66 -6.88 -10.46
N ASP A 103 -0.99 -7.93 -9.70
CA ASP A 103 -1.92 -8.99 -10.09
C ASP A 103 -3.40 -8.64 -9.85
N PHE A 104 -3.73 -7.38 -9.56
CA PHE A 104 -5.12 -6.95 -9.37
C PHE A 104 -5.94 -7.07 -10.65
N ILE A 105 -7.18 -7.56 -10.55
CA ILE A 105 -8.10 -7.74 -11.68
C ILE A 105 -9.29 -6.77 -11.51
N LEU A 106 -9.40 -5.79 -12.42
CA LEU A 106 -10.39 -4.70 -12.32
C LEU A 106 -11.85 -5.19 -12.28
N GLY A 107 -12.16 -6.22 -13.07
CA GLY A 107 -13.47 -6.87 -13.13
C GLY A 107 -13.80 -7.75 -11.92
N GLY A 108 -12.87 -7.86 -10.96
CA GLY A 108 -12.95 -8.84 -9.89
C GLY A 108 -12.55 -10.23 -10.37
N SER A 109 -12.33 -11.11 -9.40
CA SER A 109 -11.98 -12.51 -9.62
C SER A 109 -12.87 -13.38 -8.74
N SER A 110 -13.35 -14.50 -9.27
CA SER A 110 -14.01 -15.53 -8.46
C SER A 110 -13.03 -16.24 -7.53
N ASP A 111 -11.73 -16.18 -7.82
CA ASP A 111 -10.69 -16.65 -6.92
C ASP A 111 -10.43 -15.59 -5.85
N SER A 112 -10.78 -15.91 -4.59
CA SER A 112 -10.47 -15.04 -3.45
C SER A 112 -8.96 -14.91 -3.19
N LYS A 113 -8.13 -15.79 -3.79
CA LYS A 113 -6.68 -15.79 -3.66
C LYS A 113 -5.95 -14.93 -4.70
N GLN A 114 -6.58 -14.61 -5.84
CA GLN A 114 -5.98 -13.89 -6.96
C GLN A 114 -6.86 -12.73 -7.42
N GLY A 115 -6.27 -11.64 -7.91
CA GLY A 115 -7.05 -10.58 -8.56
C GLY A 115 -7.82 -9.64 -7.64
N GLN A 116 -7.70 -9.75 -6.32
CA GLN A 116 -8.23 -8.75 -5.39
C GLN A 116 -7.12 -7.81 -4.88
N GLY A 117 -7.49 -6.63 -4.40
CA GLY A 117 -6.55 -5.67 -3.81
C GLY A 117 -6.11 -6.10 -2.41
N VAL A 118 -5.13 -5.40 -1.84
CA VAL A 118 -4.86 -5.48 -0.40
C VAL A 118 -5.86 -4.55 0.28
N LEU A 119 -6.95 -5.11 0.78
CA LEU A 119 -8.00 -4.35 1.46
C LEU A 119 -7.45 -3.62 2.69
N ASP A 120 -7.99 -2.44 2.97
CA ASP A 120 -7.68 -1.63 4.15
C ASP A 120 -7.76 -2.43 5.45
N VAL A 121 -8.87 -3.14 5.69
CA VAL A 121 -9.07 -4.00 6.86
C VAL A 121 -8.01 -5.10 6.96
N ARG A 122 -7.60 -5.65 5.81
CA ARG A 122 -6.56 -6.68 5.77
C ARG A 122 -5.18 -6.08 6.07
N PHE A 123 -4.88 -4.94 5.47
CA PHE A 123 -3.64 -4.21 5.70
C PHE A 123 -3.52 -3.80 7.18
N SER A 124 -4.59 -3.27 7.78
CA SER A 124 -4.70 -2.95 9.21
C SER A 124 -4.40 -4.16 10.10
N HIS A 125 -4.98 -5.33 9.82
CA HIS A 125 -4.69 -6.54 10.60
C HIS A 125 -3.22 -6.98 10.47
N LEU A 126 -2.61 -6.87 9.28
CA LEU A 126 -1.20 -7.20 9.09
C LEU A 126 -0.28 -6.25 9.87
N LEU A 127 -0.62 -4.97 9.94
CA LEU A 127 0.13 -3.99 10.75
C LEU A 127 -0.04 -4.24 12.25
N ALA A 128 -1.24 -4.60 12.70
CA ALA A 128 -1.50 -4.98 14.08
C ALA A 128 -0.66 -6.20 14.50
N ASP A 129 -0.71 -7.27 13.69
CA ASP A 129 0.09 -8.48 13.93
C ASP A 129 1.59 -8.19 13.95
N LEU A 130 2.06 -7.26 13.10
CA LEU A 130 3.44 -6.81 13.08
C LEU A 130 3.81 -6.05 14.36
N ALA A 131 2.95 -5.14 14.81
CA ALA A 131 3.16 -4.36 16.03
C ALA A 131 3.20 -5.26 17.27
N ASP A 132 2.30 -6.24 17.36
CA ASP A 132 2.26 -7.20 18.46
C ASP A 132 3.53 -8.05 18.55
N LYS A 133 4.11 -8.41 17.39
CA LYS A 133 5.35 -9.21 17.33
C LYS A 133 6.62 -8.41 17.58
N LYS A 134 6.64 -7.11 17.25
CA LYS A 134 7.84 -6.26 17.29
C LYS A 134 7.66 -5.08 18.24
N SER A 135 6.93 -4.06 17.79
CA SER A 135 6.58 -2.84 18.51
C SER A 135 5.71 -1.97 17.60
N ASP A 136 5.10 -0.92 18.15
CA ASP A 136 4.38 0.10 17.37
C ASP A 136 5.30 1.12 16.68
N ASN A 137 6.64 0.96 16.73
CA ASN A 137 7.63 1.77 16.00
C ASN A 137 7.63 1.47 14.48
N ILE A 138 6.45 1.55 13.88
CA ILE A 138 6.17 1.29 12.48
C ILE A 138 5.70 2.58 11.83
N THR A 139 6.39 2.97 10.76
CA THR A 139 5.99 4.09 9.90
C THR A 139 5.52 3.53 8.57
N VAL A 140 4.39 4.01 8.07
CA VAL A 140 3.84 3.65 6.77
C VAL A 140 3.72 4.91 5.92
N ILE A 141 4.27 4.90 4.71
CA ILE A 141 4.14 5.99 3.75
C ILE A 141 3.47 5.44 2.50
N LEU A 142 2.36 6.05 2.12
CA LEU A 142 1.56 5.69 0.95
C LEU A 142 1.61 6.87 -0.04
N ASP A 143 2.40 6.74 -1.10
CA ASP A 143 2.39 7.64 -2.26
C ASP A 143 1.47 7.04 -3.33
N CYS A 144 0.17 7.19 -3.11
CA CYS A 144 -0.84 6.52 -3.93
C CYS A 144 -1.53 7.49 -4.86
N CYS A 145 -1.78 7.03 -6.07
CA CYS A 145 -2.80 7.62 -6.92
C CYS A 145 -4.10 6.82 -6.80
N TYR A 146 -5.21 7.47 -6.48
CA TYR A 146 -6.52 6.81 -6.50
C TYR A 146 -6.98 6.61 -7.93
N LEU A 147 -7.33 5.38 -8.27
CA LEU A 147 -8.20 5.05 -9.39
C LEU A 147 -9.63 5.45 -9.00
N GLY A 148 -10.05 6.65 -9.40
CA GLY A 148 -11.40 7.15 -9.20
C GLY A 148 -12.36 6.68 -10.30
N SER A 149 -13.64 6.51 -9.94
CA SER A 149 -14.76 6.55 -10.91
C SER A 149 -15.04 8.02 -11.22
N GLY A 150 -14.77 8.45 -12.45
CA GLY A 150 -15.02 9.82 -12.88
C GLY A 150 -16.06 9.93 -13.98
N THR A 151 -17.35 10.07 -13.67
CA THR A 151 -18.26 10.99 -14.39
C THR A 151 -19.51 11.31 -13.57
N ARG A 152 -19.93 12.58 -13.69
CA ARG A 152 -21.23 13.12 -13.25
C ARG A 152 -22.36 12.52 -14.11
N ALA A 153 -23.50 12.24 -13.46
CA ALA A 153 -24.88 12.24 -13.97
C ALA A 153 -25.17 11.57 -15.34
N ASP A 154 -25.70 10.35 -15.34
CA ASP A 154 -27.12 10.03 -15.63
C ASP A 154 -27.29 8.52 -15.93
N ASP A 155 -28.23 7.92 -15.19
CA ASP A 155 -28.99 6.67 -15.34
C ASP A 155 -28.34 5.33 -15.81
N ASP A 156 -28.48 4.33 -14.91
CA ASP A 156 -28.65 2.88 -15.14
C ASP A 156 -27.49 2.00 -15.68
N ASP A 157 -26.30 2.06 -15.06
CA ASP A 157 -25.37 0.92 -15.05
C ASP A 157 -24.39 1.01 -13.85
N PRO A 158 -24.31 0.01 -12.93
CA PRO A 158 -23.49 0.11 -11.73
C PRO A 158 -21.98 -0.12 -11.96
N THR A 159 -21.50 -0.21 -13.21
CA THR A 159 -20.18 -0.79 -13.48
C THR A 159 -19.16 0.11 -14.20
N TYR A 160 -19.48 1.37 -14.51
CA TYR A 160 -18.53 2.21 -15.25
C TYR A 160 -17.45 2.85 -14.38
N ILE A 161 -16.25 2.28 -14.46
CA ILE A 161 -15.00 2.91 -14.05
C ILE A 161 -14.54 3.78 -15.23
N VAL A 162 -14.59 5.09 -15.06
CA VAL A 162 -13.88 6.04 -15.94
C VAL A 162 -12.58 6.43 -15.23
N PRO A 163 -11.39 6.12 -15.78
CA PRO A 163 -10.12 6.36 -15.07
C PRO A 163 -9.84 7.85 -14.87
N GLY A 164 -9.96 8.32 -13.63
CA GLY A 164 -9.36 9.56 -13.16
C GLY A 164 -8.29 9.24 -12.13
N LEU A 165 -7.06 9.75 -12.32
CA LEU A 165 -5.95 9.55 -11.41
C LEU A 165 -5.86 10.75 -10.44
N ILE A 166 -6.01 10.52 -9.14
CA ILE A 166 -5.82 11.56 -8.11
C ILE A 166 -4.64 11.16 -7.22
N SER A 167 -3.53 11.88 -7.31
CA SER A 167 -2.36 11.66 -6.44
C SER A 167 -2.64 12.15 -5.02
N GLN A 168 -2.41 11.29 -4.01
CA GLN A 168 -2.43 11.65 -2.60
C GLN A 168 -1.26 10.99 -1.86
N ARG A 169 -0.45 11.82 -1.19
CA ARG A 169 0.59 11.36 -0.27
C ARG A 169 0.03 11.27 1.13
N ARG A 170 0.23 10.13 1.81
CA ARG A 170 -0.14 9.93 3.21
C ARG A 170 1.03 9.36 3.99
N THR A 171 1.41 10.04 5.07
CA THR A 171 2.41 9.56 6.03
C THR A 171 1.72 9.18 7.33
N LEU A 172 1.95 7.96 7.78
CA LEU A 172 1.46 7.39 9.03
C LEU A 172 2.67 7.07 9.91
N SER A 173 2.83 7.76 11.04
CA SER A 173 3.72 7.34 12.11
C SER A 173 2.85 6.79 13.24
N LEU A 174 2.99 5.50 13.55
CA LEU A 174 2.21 4.87 14.60
C LEU A 174 2.94 5.04 15.94
N ARG A 175 2.20 5.44 17.00
CA ARG A 175 2.68 5.59 18.40
C ARG A 175 1.62 5.22 19.45
N SER A 176 0.53 4.55 19.08
CA SER A 176 -0.53 4.18 20.03
C SER A 176 -1.39 3.00 19.59
N SER A 177 -1.84 2.22 20.56
CA SER A 177 -2.42 0.88 20.49
C SER A 177 -3.95 0.82 20.30
N HIS A 178 -4.55 1.69 19.48
CA HIS A 178 -5.99 1.64 19.18
C HIS A 178 -6.27 1.10 17.77
N MET A 179 -7.41 0.41 17.63
CA MET A 179 -7.86 -0.30 16.43
C MET A 179 -7.71 0.51 15.13
N TRP A 180 -6.97 -0.04 14.18
CA TRP A 180 -6.48 0.64 12.97
C TRP A 180 -7.55 0.80 11.89
N HIS A 181 -8.10 1.99 11.69
CA HIS A 181 -8.83 2.32 10.47
C HIS A 181 -7.92 3.11 9.51
N VAL A 182 -8.05 2.87 8.20
CA VAL A 182 -7.43 3.74 7.17
C VAL A 182 -8.01 5.17 7.20
N GLU A 183 -9.07 5.40 7.99
CA GLU A 183 -9.61 6.73 8.30
C GLU A 183 -8.94 7.42 9.50
N ASP A 184 -8.23 6.68 10.38
CA ASP A 184 -7.41 7.23 11.48
C ASP A 184 -6.08 7.87 10.98
N VAL A 185 -5.90 7.90 9.66
CA VAL A 185 -4.81 8.56 8.96
C VAL A 185 -4.94 10.07 9.11
N ARG A 186 -4.29 10.65 10.12
CA ARG A 186 -4.13 12.10 10.19
C ARG A 186 -3.20 12.56 9.08
N MET A 187 -3.71 13.45 8.21
CA MET A 187 -2.89 14.20 7.27
C MET A 187 -1.86 15.03 8.05
N LEU A 188 -0.58 14.78 7.81
CA LEU A 188 0.44 15.80 8.03
C LEU A 188 0.52 16.63 6.74
N ASP A 189 -0.46 17.50 6.54
CA ASP A 189 -0.31 18.62 5.62
C ASP A 189 0.59 19.66 6.30
N SER A 190 1.90 19.44 6.22
CA SER A 190 2.89 20.51 6.22
C SER A 190 4.28 19.93 5.96
N TYR A 191 5.06 20.67 5.17
CA TYR A 191 6.45 20.45 4.79
C TYR A 191 6.73 19.64 3.52
N ILE A 192 6.31 20.21 2.38
CA ILE A 192 7.25 20.49 1.30
C ILE A 192 7.03 21.97 0.94
N LYS A 193 8.03 22.81 1.24
CA LYS A 193 8.11 24.19 0.73
C LYS A 193 8.55 24.16 -0.72
#